data_AF-A0A2N5TWM7-F1
#
_entry.id   AF-A0A2N5TWM7-F1
#
_cell.length_a   1.000
_cell.length_b   1.000
_cell.length_c   1.000
_cell.angle_alpha   90.00
_cell.angle_beta   90.00
_cell.angle_gamma   90.00
#
_symmetry.space_group_name_H-M   'P 1'
#
loop_
_entity.id
_entity.type
_entity.pdbx_description
1 polymer ?
#
loop_
_entity_poly.entity_id
_entity_poly.type
_entity_poly.pdbx_seq_one_letter_code
_entity_poly.pdbx_strand_id
1 'polypeptide(L)'
;MELLRVLIDLVKKNNKGKEMWQDLVLSKAINIIKDQRPPSGNYPAGLFQSSKTKNHQFLSHDTHQEYTARLAKDGMPFLYNLLNQVLVESTSQELSDTLGHNILTTSTVNDKHAEGLQLEGISYEMSHEDHFTGSHQCDLIASTVCGMIAYARNRRHNGIQL
;
A
#
# COMPACT_ATOMS: atom_id res chain seq x y z
N MET A 1 -22.03 13.23 -15.66
CA MET A 1 -20.58 12.96 -15.83
C MET A 1 -20.10 13.15 -17.27
N GLU A 2 -20.94 12.91 -18.29
CA GLU A 2 -20.63 13.15 -19.72
C GLU A 2 -19.98 14.52 -20.01
N LEU A 3 -20.61 15.60 -19.54
CA LEU A 3 -20.16 16.97 -19.80
C LEU A 3 -18.75 17.25 -19.24
N LEU A 4 -18.45 16.72 -18.05
CA LEU A 4 -17.14 16.87 -17.43
C LEU A 4 -16.07 16.17 -18.26
N ARG A 5 -16.35 14.98 -18.80
CA ARG A 5 -15.41 14.25 -19.68
C ARG A 5 -15.11 15.05 -20.95
N VAL A 6 -16.15 15.58 -21.61
CA VAL A 6 -15.99 16.42 -22.83
C VAL A 6 -15.15 17.67 -22.54
N LEU A 7 -15.36 18.33 -21.39
CA LEU A 7 -14.56 19.48 -20.99
C LEU A 7 -13.11 19.11 -20.72
N ILE A 8 -12.86 17.98 -20.05
CA ILE A 8 -11.51 17.47 -19.79
C ILE A 8 -10.79 17.16 -21.11
N ASP A 9 -11.48 16.50 -22.04
CA ASP A 9 -10.92 16.17 -23.36
C ASP A 9 -10.57 17.43 -24.15
N LEU A 10 -11.42 18.47 -24.06
CA LEU A 10 -11.15 19.77 -24.68
C LEU A 10 -9.92 20.46 -24.07
N VAL A 11 -9.81 20.48 -22.74
CA VAL A 11 -8.67 21.07 -22.01
C VAL A 11 -7.38 20.34 -22.35
N LYS A 12 -7.41 19.00 -22.43
CA LYS A 12 -6.23 18.17 -22.73
C LYS A 12 -5.80 18.20 -24.20
N LYS A 13 -6.47 18.94 -25.10
CA LYS A 13 -6.07 19.03 -26.52
C LYS A 13 -4.71 19.69 -26.73
N ASN A 14 -4.32 20.62 -25.86
CA ASN A 14 -3.03 21.30 -25.95
C ASN A 14 -2.15 21.00 -24.72
N ASN A 15 -0.83 21.15 -24.87
CA ASN A 15 0.12 20.78 -23.81
C ASN A 15 -0.06 21.60 -22.53
N LYS A 16 -0.30 22.91 -22.67
CA LYS A 16 -0.57 23.80 -21.53
C LYS A 16 -1.80 23.36 -20.72
N GLY A 17 -2.86 22.93 -21.39
CA GLY A 17 -4.07 22.45 -20.76
C GLY A 17 -3.89 21.09 -20.10
N LYS A 18 -3.04 20.21 -20.64
CA LYS A 18 -2.64 18.96 -19.96
C LYS A 18 -1.92 19.24 -18.64
N GLU A 19 -0.97 20.18 -18.63
CA GLU A 19 -0.26 20.62 -17.43
C GLU A 19 -1.22 21.20 -16.38
N MET A 20 -2.06 22.16 -16.79
CA MET A 20 -3.09 22.74 -15.91
C MET A 20 -4.05 21.68 -15.36
N TRP A 21 -4.40 20.67 -16.16
CA TRP A 21 -5.22 19.56 -15.71
C TRP A 21 -4.50 18.70 -14.66
N GLN A 22 -3.22 18.39 -14.86
CA GLN A 22 -2.41 17.65 -13.89
C GLN A 22 -2.30 18.39 -12.56
N ASP A 23 -2.02 19.70 -12.59
CA ASP A 23 -1.94 20.53 -11.40
C ASP A 23 -3.26 20.57 -10.63
N LEU A 24 -4.38 20.67 -11.35
CA LEU A 24 -5.71 20.66 -10.77
C LEU A 24 -6.01 19.31 -10.10
N VAL A 25 -5.76 18.20 -10.80
CA VAL A 25 -5.96 16.84 -10.26
C VAL A 25 -5.09 16.62 -9.03
N LEU A 26 -3.81 17.00 -9.08
CA LEU A 26 -2.89 16.90 -7.95
C LEU A 26 -3.38 17.71 -6.76
N SER A 27 -3.78 18.97 -6.97
CA SER A 27 -4.33 19.83 -5.92
C SER A 27 -5.56 19.20 -5.25
N LYS A 28 -6.48 18.64 -6.05
CA LYS A 28 -7.67 17.96 -5.53
C LYS A 28 -7.33 16.67 -4.79
N ALA A 29 -6.41 15.86 -5.32
CA ALA A 29 -5.94 14.65 -4.66
C ALA A 29 -5.29 14.95 -3.29
N ILE A 30 -4.44 15.97 -3.22
CA ILE A 30 -3.83 16.43 -1.96
C ILE A 30 -4.91 16.81 -0.93
N ASN A 31 -5.95 17.53 -1.34
CA ASN A 31 -7.03 17.93 -0.43
C ASN A 31 -7.78 16.70 0.12
N ILE A 32 -8.13 15.74 -0.75
CA ILE A 32 -8.77 14.49 -0.31
C ILE A 32 -7.90 13.73 0.70
N ILE A 33 -6.60 13.60 0.42
CA ILE A 33 -5.66 12.90 1.30
C ILE A 33 -5.47 13.66 2.63
N LYS A 34 -5.48 14.99 2.61
CA LYS A 34 -5.40 15.81 3.84
C LYS A 34 -6.61 15.60 4.74
N ASP A 35 -7.79 15.43 4.17
CA ASP A 35 -9.03 15.22 4.91
C ASP A 35 -9.16 13.78 5.44
N GLN A 36 -8.41 12.83 4.87
CA GLN A 36 -8.27 11.49 5.41
C GLN A 36 -7.47 11.47 6.70
N ARG A 37 -8.12 10.98 7.76
CA ARG A 37 -7.60 10.95 9.12
C ARG A 37 -7.97 9.63 9.78
N PRO A 38 -6.98 8.76 10.01
CA PRO A 38 -7.17 7.57 10.83
C PRO A 38 -7.65 7.91 12.26
N PRO A 39 -8.33 6.96 12.94
CA PRO A 39 -8.78 7.14 14.32
C PRO A 39 -7.64 7.57 15.26
N SER A 40 -7.82 8.73 15.88
CA SER A 40 -6.87 9.26 16.86
C SER A 40 -7.23 8.81 18.28
N GLY A 41 -6.22 8.70 19.15
CA GLY A 41 -6.40 8.29 20.54
C GLY A 41 -5.78 6.93 20.85
N ASN A 42 -5.98 6.43 22.06
CA ASN A 42 -5.39 5.19 22.52
C ASN A 42 -6.07 3.97 21.90
N TYR A 43 -5.29 2.97 21.50
CA TYR A 43 -5.77 1.66 21.12
C TYR A 43 -6.59 1.02 22.28
N PRO A 44 -7.73 0.35 22.01
CA PRO A 44 -8.26 -0.03 20.69
C PRO A 44 -9.14 1.02 20.00
N ALA A 45 -9.59 2.07 20.71
CA ALA A 45 -10.51 3.06 20.13
C ALA A 45 -9.81 3.94 19.06
N GLY A 46 -8.56 4.31 19.30
CA GLY A 46 -7.67 4.96 18.34
C GLY A 46 -6.51 4.04 17.93
N LEU A 47 -5.47 4.64 17.36
CA LEU A 47 -4.32 3.92 16.80
C LEU A 47 -3.02 4.11 17.59
N PHE A 48 -3.07 4.75 18.76
CA PHE A 48 -1.89 4.92 19.60
C PHE A 48 -1.73 3.76 20.57
N GLN A 49 -0.59 3.09 20.49
CA GLN A 49 -0.21 2.05 21.45
C GLN A 49 0.98 2.53 22.28
N SER A 50 0.83 2.54 23.61
CA SER A 50 1.89 2.90 24.55
C SER A 50 2.74 1.67 24.90
N SER A 51 4.05 1.86 25.08
CA SER A 51 4.94 0.80 25.57
C SER A 51 4.56 0.29 26.95
N LYS A 52 3.89 1.11 27.77
CA LYS A 52 3.38 0.72 29.10
C LYS A 52 2.15 -0.21 29.03
N THR A 53 1.44 -0.19 27.90
CA THR A 53 0.22 -0.97 27.67
C THR A 53 0.40 -2.03 26.58
N LYS A 54 1.64 -2.22 26.07
CA LYS A 54 1.94 -3.25 25.06
C LYS A 54 1.64 -4.62 25.64
N ASN A 55 0.77 -5.36 24.98
CA ASN A 55 0.43 -6.75 25.28
C ASN A 55 0.91 -7.62 24.10
N HIS A 56 1.30 -8.87 24.37
CA HIS A 56 1.68 -9.84 23.32
C HIS A 56 0.60 -9.96 22.24
N GLN A 57 -0.67 -9.81 22.61
CA GLN A 57 -1.80 -9.83 21.69
C GLN A 57 -1.71 -8.74 20.62
N PHE A 58 -1.16 -7.56 20.95
CA PHE A 58 -0.97 -6.49 19.96
C PHE A 58 0.05 -6.85 18.87
N LEU A 59 1.01 -7.73 19.19
CA LEU A 59 2.02 -8.22 18.26
C LEU A 59 1.55 -9.45 17.47
N SER A 60 0.31 -9.91 17.71
CA SER A 60 -0.27 -10.99 16.91
C SER A 60 -0.52 -10.52 15.48
N HIS A 61 -0.41 -11.46 14.54
CA HIS A 61 -0.72 -11.23 13.14
C HIS A 61 -2.13 -10.65 12.96
N ASP A 62 -3.12 -11.19 13.65
CA ASP A 62 -4.52 -10.77 13.55
C ASP A 62 -4.72 -9.31 13.99
N THR A 63 -4.09 -8.92 15.10
CA THR A 63 -4.19 -7.54 15.59
C THR A 63 -3.46 -6.57 14.65
N HIS A 64 -2.32 -6.99 14.08
CA HIS A 64 -1.60 -6.18 13.10
C HIS A 64 -2.41 -6.02 11.80
N GLN A 65 -3.08 -7.07 11.34
CA GLN A 65 -3.95 -7.03 10.16
C GLN A 65 -5.16 -6.13 10.39
N GLU A 66 -5.84 -6.23 11.54
CA GLU A 66 -6.97 -5.36 11.89
C GLU A 66 -6.52 -3.90 11.99
N TYR A 67 -5.42 -3.63 12.70
CA TYR A 67 -4.84 -2.30 12.82
C TYR A 67 -4.55 -1.70 11.45
N THR A 68 -3.92 -2.48 10.57
CA THR A 68 -3.54 -2.06 9.22
C THR A 68 -4.76 -1.75 8.37
N ALA A 69 -5.81 -2.58 8.43
CA ALA A 69 -7.07 -2.32 7.75
C ALA A 69 -7.73 -1.02 8.23
N ARG A 70 -7.80 -0.81 9.55
CA ARG A 70 -8.38 0.41 10.14
C ARG A 70 -7.59 1.67 9.78
N LEU A 71 -6.26 1.57 9.71
CA LEU A 71 -5.41 2.69 9.35
C LEU A 71 -5.53 3.03 7.85
N ALA A 72 -5.37 2.02 6.98
CA ALA A 72 -5.24 2.23 5.55
C ALA A 72 -6.60 2.23 4.83
N LYS A 73 -7.41 1.19 5.03
CA LYS A 73 -8.67 0.98 4.31
C LYS A 73 -9.78 1.89 4.84
N ASP A 74 -9.88 2.04 6.16
CA ASP A 74 -10.92 2.90 6.77
C ASP A 74 -10.44 4.35 6.94
N GLY A 75 -9.22 4.54 7.44
CA GLY A 75 -8.67 5.86 7.77
C GLY A 75 -8.13 6.64 6.57
N MET A 76 -7.67 5.95 5.52
CA MET A 76 -7.03 6.55 4.34
C MET A 76 -7.45 5.93 3.00
N PRO A 77 -8.76 5.74 2.74
CA PRO A 77 -9.24 4.94 1.61
C PRO A 77 -8.80 5.45 0.23
N PHE A 78 -8.68 6.76 0.04
CA PHE A 78 -8.29 7.34 -1.26
C PHE A 78 -6.82 7.09 -1.53
N LEU A 79 -5.96 7.36 -0.54
CA LEU A 79 -4.53 7.09 -0.68
C LEU A 79 -4.27 5.59 -0.87
N TYR A 80 -4.90 4.75 -0.06
CA TYR A 80 -4.78 3.29 -0.16
C TYR A 80 -5.18 2.81 -1.56
N ASN A 81 -6.37 3.20 -2.04
CA ASN A 81 -6.85 2.78 -3.36
C ASN A 81 -5.98 3.33 -4.50
N LEU A 82 -5.52 4.59 -4.41
CA LEU A 82 -4.62 5.17 -5.39
C LEU A 82 -3.33 4.37 -5.51
N LEU A 83 -2.68 4.05 -4.38
CA LEU A 83 -1.44 3.28 -4.36
C LEU A 83 -1.67 1.85 -4.86
N ASN A 84 -2.73 1.20 -4.37
CA ASN A 84 -3.03 -0.18 -4.75
C ASN A 84 -3.31 -0.30 -6.26
N GLN A 85 -4.08 0.63 -6.84
CA GLN A 85 -4.36 0.64 -8.28
C GLN A 85 -3.11 0.91 -9.12
N VAL A 86 -2.27 1.88 -8.71
CA VAL A 86 -1.00 2.17 -9.40
C VAL A 86 -0.09 0.94 -9.40
N LEU A 87 0.01 0.23 -8.28
CA LEU A 87 0.81 -0.98 -8.17
C LEU A 87 0.26 -2.11 -9.04
N VAL A 88 -1.06 -2.37 -8.98
CA VAL A 88 -1.72 -3.41 -9.78
C VAL A 88 -1.60 -3.15 -11.29
N GLU A 89 -1.77 -1.90 -11.73
CA GLU A 89 -1.61 -1.52 -13.13
C GLU A 89 -0.16 -1.71 -13.60
N SER A 90 0.82 -1.38 -12.76
CA SER A 90 2.24 -1.56 -13.07
C SER A 90 2.61 -3.04 -13.21
N THR A 91 2.15 -3.89 -12.29
CA THR A 91 2.39 -5.35 -12.36
C THR A 91 1.68 -5.99 -13.57
N SER A 92 0.50 -5.50 -13.94
CA SER A 92 -0.24 -6.01 -15.10
C SER A 92 0.47 -5.67 -16.42
N GLN A 93 1.07 -4.48 -16.51
CA GLN A 93 1.85 -4.05 -17.67
C GLN A 93 3.09 -4.94 -17.87
N GLU A 94 3.83 -5.24 -16.80
CA GLU A 94 5.01 -6.12 -16.84
C GLU A 94 4.67 -7.55 -17.31
N LEU A 95 3.52 -8.10 -16.89
CA LEU A 95 3.02 -9.40 -17.37
C LEU A 95 2.67 -9.37 -18.86
N SER A 96 2.14 -8.25 -19.35
CA SER A 96 1.79 -8.09 -20.77
C SER A 96 3.03 -7.94 -21.67
N ASP A 97 4.06 -7.24 -21.19
CA ASP A 97 5.32 -7.04 -21.92
C ASP A 97 6.17 -8.32 -21.94
N THR A 98 6.09 -9.14 -20.89
CA THR A 98 6.77 -10.44 -20.81
C THR A 98 6.09 -11.54 -21.63
N LEU A 99 4.76 -11.52 -21.81
CA LEU A 99 4.05 -12.48 -22.68
C LEU A 99 4.31 -12.28 -24.18
N GLY A 100 4.86 -11.12 -24.59
CA GLY A 100 5.29 -10.83 -25.96
C GLY A 100 6.63 -11.47 -26.37
N HIS A 101 7.32 -12.14 -25.44
CA HIS A 101 8.51 -12.95 -25.70
C HIS A 101 8.27 -14.36 -25.14
N ASN A 102 8.05 -15.32 -26.03
CA ASN A 102 7.76 -16.70 -25.64
C ASN A 102 8.89 -17.35 -24.81
N ILE A 103 8.46 -18.13 -23.81
CA ILE A 103 9.11 -19.23 -23.07
C ILE A 103 9.75 -18.87 -21.70
N LEU A 104 9.02 -19.25 -20.65
CA LEU A 104 9.41 -19.85 -19.37
C LEU A 104 10.89 -19.74 -18.97
N THR A 105 11.16 -18.95 -17.92
CA THR A 105 11.97 -19.41 -16.78
C THR A 105 11.65 -18.59 -15.54
N THR A 106 11.21 -19.30 -14.51
CA THR A 106 11.33 -19.01 -13.09
C THR A 106 12.52 -18.10 -12.74
N SER A 107 12.25 -16.86 -12.37
CA SER A 107 13.18 -16.06 -11.56
C SER A 107 13.04 -16.51 -10.11
N THR A 108 13.57 -17.70 -9.81
CA THR A 108 14.07 -17.97 -8.46
C THR A 108 15.09 -16.88 -8.15
N VAL A 109 14.71 -15.92 -7.30
CA VAL A 109 15.68 -15.06 -6.66
C VAL A 109 16.62 -16.00 -5.94
N ASN A 110 17.85 -16.08 -6.45
CA ASN A 110 18.88 -16.98 -5.94
C ASN A 110 19.22 -16.51 -4.53
N ASP A 111 18.56 -17.12 -3.55
CA ASP A 111 18.60 -16.76 -2.15
C ASP A 111 19.92 -17.25 -1.54
N LYS A 112 20.99 -16.49 -1.78
CA LYS A 112 22.28 -16.68 -1.12
C LYS A 112 22.24 -16.29 0.36
N HIS A 113 21.10 -15.84 0.89
CA HIS A 113 20.90 -15.61 2.33
C HIS A 113 20.29 -16.84 3.04
N ALA A 114 19.62 -17.74 2.32
CA ALA A 114 19.06 -18.96 2.89
C ALA A 114 20.12 -19.94 3.43
N GLU A 115 21.29 -20.05 2.77
CA GLU A 115 22.34 -20.99 3.18
C GLU A 115 22.98 -20.63 4.53
N GLY A 116 23.05 -19.35 4.88
CA GLY A 116 23.62 -18.90 6.16
C GLY A 116 22.70 -19.13 7.36
N LEU A 117 21.37 -19.04 7.15
CA LEU A 117 20.36 -19.13 8.22
C LEU A 117 19.96 -20.56 8.57
N GLN A 118 20.17 -21.51 7.64
CA GLN A 118 19.92 -22.93 7.88
C GLN A 118 20.88 -23.55 8.89
N LEU A 119 22.07 -22.97 9.08
CA LEU A 119 23.03 -23.40 10.11
C LEU A 119 22.59 -22.99 11.53
N GLU A 120 21.68 -22.01 11.65
CA GLU A 120 21.25 -21.42 12.93
C GLU A 120 19.87 -21.93 13.39
N GLY A 121 19.27 -22.90 12.68
CA GLY A 121 18.02 -23.56 13.06
C GLY A 121 16.76 -22.70 12.89
N ILE A 122 16.84 -21.61 12.14
CA ILE A 122 15.71 -20.73 11.85
C ILE A 122 15.07 -21.19 10.53
N SER A 123 13.94 -21.91 10.61
CA SER A 123 13.13 -22.27 9.45
C SER A 123 11.95 -21.29 9.35
N TYR A 124 11.81 -20.62 8.21
CA TYR A 124 10.56 -19.96 7.86
C TYR A 124 9.58 -21.02 7.38
N GLU A 125 8.36 -21.01 7.94
CA GLU A 125 7.27 -21.85 7.50
C GLU A 125 6.86 -21.41 6.09
N MET A 126 7.33 -22.15 5.09
CA MET A 126 7.05 -21.86 3.69
C MET A 126 5.69 -22.48 3.34
N SER A 127 4.62 -21.73 3.58
CA SER A 127 3.28 -22.07 3.10
C SER A 127 3.25 -21.97 1.58
N HIS A 128 3.36 -23.13 0.92
CA HIS A 128 3.13 -23.33 -0.50
C HIS A 128 1.67 -22.99 -0.87
N GLU A 129 1.41 -21.79 -1.39
CA GLU A 129 0.30 -21.52 -2.31
C GLU A 129 0.70 -20.49 -3.38
N ASP A 130 0.89 -21.01 -4.60
CA ASP A 130 1.76 -20.49 -5.66
C ASP A 130 1.07 -19.53 -6.66
N HIS A 131 -0.01 -18.83 -6.27
CA HIS A 131 -0.70 -17.89 -7.17
C HIS A 131 -1.29 -16.64 -6.49
N PHE A 132 -0.95 -16.39 -5.21
CA PHE A 132 -1.56 -15.33 -4.39
C PHE A 132 -0.71 -14.03 -4.29
N THR A 133 0.39 -13.93 -5.04
CA THR A 133 1.53 -13.08 -4.65
C THR A 133 1.41 -11.61 -5.06
N GLY A 134 0.94 -11.30 -6.27
CA GLY A 134 0.91 -9.91 -6.76
C GLY A 134 -0.09 -9.01 -6.02
N SER A 135 -1.34 -9.47 -5.85
CA SER A 135 -2.39 -8.66 -5.21
C SER A 135 -2.14 -8.48 -3.71
N HIS A 136 -1.64 -9.51 -3.03
CA HIS A 136 -1.33 -9.41 -1.60
C HIS A 136 -0.14 -8.48 -1.37
N GLN A 137 0.89 -8.56 -2.22
CA GLN A 137 2.03 -7.64 -2.16
C GLN A 137 1.60 -6.18 -2.38
N CYS A 138 0.71 -5.91 -3.34
CA CYS A 138 0.17 -4.57 -3.56
C CYS A 138 -0.58 -4.05 -2.31
N ASP A 139 -1.41 -4.91 -1.68
CA ASP A 139 -2.14 -4.57 -0.45
C ASP A 139 -1.19 -4.22 0.71
N LEU A 140 -0.15 -5.04 0.90
CA LEU A 140 0.86 -4.83 1.93
C LEU A 140 1.63 -3.52 1.71
N ILE A 141 2.10 -3.26 0.48
CA ILE A 141 2.85 -2.04 0.16
C ILE A 141 1.96 -0.81 0.33
N ALA A 142 0.75 -0.82 -0.24
CA ALA A 142 -0.18 0.30 -0.14
C ALA A 142 -0.51 0.62 1.32
N SER A 143 -0.79 -0.40 2.13
CA SER A 143 -1.09 -0.23 3.55
C SER A 143 0.10 0.25 4.36
N THR A 144 1.30 -0.25 4.05
CA THR A 144 2.56 0.19 4.70
C THR A 144 2.85 1.66 4.42
N VAL A 145 2.71 2.10 3.17
CA VAL A 145 2.91 3.50 2.78
C VAL A 145 1.86 4.41 3.45
N CYS A 146 0.60 3.97 3.55
CA CYS A 146 -0.41 4.67 4.34
C CYS A 146 0.02 4.80 5.80
N GLY A 147 0.56 3.74 6.40
CA GLY A 147 1.16 3.73 7.74
C GLY A 147 2.25 4.76 7.93
N MET A 148 3.21 4.79 7.00
CA MET A 148 4.32 5.75 7.01
C MET A 148 3.81 7.19 6.97
N ILE A 149 2.87 7.49 6.08
CA ILE A 149 2.29 8.83 5.95
C ILE A 149 1.46 9.19 7.19
N ALA A 150 0.65 8.26 7.71
CA ALA A 150 -0.15 8.47 8.91
C ALA A 150 0.73 8.78 10.14
N TYR A 151 1.83 8.03 10.31
CA TYR A 151 2.80 8.25 11.38
C TYR A 151 3.56 9.57 11.21
N ALA A 152 3.99 9.91 10.00
CA ALA A 152 4.65 11.17 9.70
C ALA A 152 3.76 12.39 10.00
N ARG A 153 2.46 12.29 9.71
CA ARG A 153 1.47 13.33 10.01
C ARG A 153 1.09 13.39 11.49
N ASN A 154 1.10 12.25 12.18
CA ASN A 154 0.82 12.15 13.60
C ASN A 154 1.51 10.92 14.21
N ARG A 155 2.54 11.14 15.03
CA ARG A 155 3.31 10.07 15.69
C ARG A 155 2.48 9.19 16.63
N ARG A 156 1.23 9.59 16.93
CA ARG A 156 0.28 8.75 17.66
C ARG A 156 -0.35 7.63 16.81
N HIS A 157 -0.05 7.53 15.52
CA HIS A 157 -0.39 6.38 14.68
C HIS A 157 0.81 5.44 14.58
N ASN A 158 1.23 4.87 15.71
CA ASN A 158 2.53 4.19 15.82
C ASN A 158 2.46 2.66 15.64
N GLY A 159 1.28 2.05 15.56
CA GLY A 159 1.15 0.59 15.58
C GLY A 159 1.97 -0.18 14.54
N ILE A 160 2.16 0.36 13.33
CA ILE A 160 2.99 -0.27 12.28
C ILE A 160 4.50 -0.25 12.60
N GLN A 161 4.95 0.65 13.48
CA GLN A 161 6.37 0.72 13.89
C GLN A 161 6.71 -0.11 15.13
N LEU A 162 5.71 -0.71 15.78
CA LEU A 162 5.83 -1.29 17.13
C LEU A 162 5.97 -2.80 17.14
#